data_AF-A0A497LJ24-F1
#
_entry.id   AF-A0A497LJ24-F1
#
_cell.length_a   1.000
_cell.length_b   1.000
_cell.length_c   1.000
_cell.angle_alpha   90.00
_cell.angle_beta   90.00
_cell.angle_gamma   90.00
#
_symmetry.space_group_name_H-M   'P 1'
#
loop_
_entity.id
_entity.type
_entity.pdbx_description
1 polymer ?
#
loop_
_entity_poly.entity_id
_entity_poly.type
_entity_poly.pdbx_seq_one_letter_code
_entity_poly.pdbx_strand_id
1 'polypeptide(L)' 'MGVGFCLVVSKASVDEAVDKAERHGIEASVLGYAVKDAERRLIVKPKGLIGVKGRFKPQ' A
#
# COMPACT_ATOMS: atom_id res chain seq x y z
N MET A 1 1.11 10.39 7.37
CA MET A 1 -0.27 10.19 7.88
C MET A 1 -1.17 11.16 7.14
N GLY A 2 -1.48 10.86 5.87
CA GLY A 2 -2.19 11.78 4.96
C GLY A 2 -3.04 11.05 3.92
N VAL A 3 -3.30 9.76 4.15
CA VAL A 3 -4.18 8.92 3.32
C VAL A 3 -5.30 8.46 4.26
N GLY A 4 -6.53 8.87 3.98
CA GLY A 4 -7.69 8.60 4.83
C GLY A 4 -8.13 7.13 4.81
N PHE A 5 -7.91 6.44 3.69
CA PHE A 5 -8.16 5.00 3.54
C PHE A 5 -7.32 4.43 2.40
N CYS A 6 -7.02 3.13 2.46
CA CYS A 6 -6.34 2.40 1.39
C CYS A 6 -7.21 1.23 0.92
N LEU A 7 -7.20 0.97 -0.39
CA LEU A 7 -7.84 -0.19 -0.99
C LEU A 7 -6.78 -1.21 -1.41
N VAL A 8 -7.08 -2.49 -1.23
CA VAL A 8 -6.28 -3.60 -1.78
C VAL A 8 -7.09 -4.25 -2.88
N VAL A 9 -6.59 -4.17 -4.11
CA VAL A 9 -7.23 -4.71 -5.30
C VAL A 9 -6.30 -5.70 -6.01
N SER A 10 -6.85 -6.50 -6.92
CA SER A 10 -6.04 -7.30 -7.84
C SER A 10 -5.17 -6.40 -8.71
N LYS A 11 -3.98 -6.91 -9.10
CA LYS A 11 -3.04 -6.18 -9.96
C LYS A 11 -3.69 -5.69 -11.27
N ALA A 12 -4.57 -6.49 -11.86
CA ALA A 12 -5.28 -6.15 -13.10
C ALA A 12 -6.31 -5.01 -12.95
N SER A 13 -6.68 -4.65 -11.72
CA SER A 13 -7.71 -3.65 -11.44
C SER A 13 -7.16 -2.36 -10.84
N VAL A 14 -5.83 -2.21 -10.80
CA VAL A 14 -5.17 -1.03 -10.21
C VAL A 14 -5.54 0.23 -10.98
N ASP A 15 -5.35 0.21 -12.30
CA ASP A 15 -5.61 1.38 -13.16
C ASP A 15 -7.10 1.76 -13.12
N GLU A 16 -8.00 0.77 -13.21
CA GLU A 16 -9.45 0.99 -13.10
C GLU A 16 -9.85 1.64 -11.76
N ALA A 17 -9.21 1.23 -10.65
CA ALA A 17 -9.50 1.77 -9.33
C ALA A 17 -9.04 3.23 -9.19
N VAL A 18 -7.87 3.57 -9.74
CA VAL A 18 -7.34 4.94 -9.78
C VAL A 18 -8.25 5.81 -10.64
N ASP A 19 -8.57 5.38 -11.86
CA ASP A 19 -9.47 6.08 -12.78
C ASP A 19 -10.83 6.39 -12.14
N LYS A 20 -11.42 5.43 -11.41
CA LYS A 20 -12.70 5.64 -10.71
C LYS A 20 -12.58 6.71 -9.64
N ALA A 21 -11.53 6.68 -8.82
CA ALA A 21 -11.32 7.69 -7.78
C ALA A 21 -11.18 9.09 -8.39
N GLU A 22 -10.37 9.22 -9.44
CA GLU A 22 -10.15 10.49 -10.13
C GLU A 22 -11.43 11.04 -10.78
N ARG A 23 -12.27 10.16 -11.38
CA ARG A 23 -13.59 10.55 -11.90
C ARG A 23 -14.54 11.08 -10.82
N HIS A 24 -14.32 10.72 -9.56
CA HIS A 24 -15.05 11.25 -8.41
C HIS A 24 -14.36 12.47 -7.78
N GLY A 25 -13.30 13.01 -8.40
CA GLY A 25 -12.55 14.16 -7.89
C GLY A 25 -11.68 13.82 -6.68
N ILE A 26 -11.36 12.54 -6.47
CA ILE A 26 -10.53 12.07 -5.36
C ILE A 26 -9.17 11.67 -5.91
N GLU A 27 -8.10 12.33 -5.43
CA GLU A 27 -6.73 11.93 -5.76
C GLU A 27 -6.42 10.53 -5.23
N ALA A 28 -5.86 9.69 -6.09
CA ALA A 28 -5.45 8.33 -5.74
C ALA A 28 -3.99 8.08 -6.13
N SER A 29 -3.33 7.19 -5.42
CA SER A 29 -1.94 6.83 -5.69
C SER A 29 -1.67 5.38 -5.29
N VAL A 30 -0.83 4.70 -6.08
CA VAL A 30 -0.40 3.33 -5.80
C VAL A 30 0.72 3.35 -4.75
N LEU A 31 0.42 2.89 -3.55
CA LEU A 31 1.38 2.89 -2.43
C LEU A 31 2.35 1.70 -2.46
N GLY A 32 1.94 0.58 -3.08
CA GLY A 32 2.72 -0.66 -3.09
C GLY A 32 1.84 -1.86 -3.39
N TYR A 33 2.26 -3.04 -2.92
CA TYR A 33 1.57 -4.30 -3.14
C TYR A 33 1.69 -5.22 -1.93
N ALA A 34 0.74 -6.16 -1.82
CA ALA A 34 0.79 -7.24 -0.85
C ALA A 34 1.12 -8.56 -1.55
N VAL A 35 1.90 -9.41 -0.88
CA VAL A 35 2.17 -10.79 -1.28
C VAL A 35 1.90 -11.72 -0.11
N LYS A 36 1.73 -13.01 -0.39
CA LYS A 36 1.70 -14.03 0.66
C LYS A 36 3.05 -14.02 1.39
N ASP A 37 3.01 -13.75 2.68
CA ASP A 37 4.19 -13.71 3.53
C ASP A 37 3.92 -14.44 4.84
N ALA A 38 4.68 -15.49 5.12
CA ALA A 38 4.51 -16.30 6.33
C ALA A 38 4.81 -15.50 7.60
N GLU A 39 5.70 -14.51 7.49
CA GLU A 39 6.16 -13.70 8.62
C GLU A 39 5.29 -12.47 8.88
N ARG A 40 4.34 -12.16 7.97
CA ARG A 40 3.46 -10.99 8.02
C ARG A 40 4.24 -9.68 8.19
N ARG A 41 5.23 -9.46 7.33
CA ARG A 41 6.11 -8.29 7.35
C ARG A 41 5.48 -7.09 6.65
N LEU A 42 5.89 -5.89 7.07
CA LEU A 42 5.63 -4.63 6.37
C LEU A 42 6.97 -4.00 5.99
N ILE A 43 7.21 -3.77 4.69
CA ILE A 43 8.45 -3.15 4.21
C ILE A 43 8.16 -1.71 3.81
N VAL A 44 8.83 -0.75 4.46
CA VAL A 44 8.74 0.68 4.15
C VAL A 44 10.04 1.10 3.47
N LYS A 45 10.16 0.77 2.18
CA LYS A 45 11.38 0.98 1.37
C LYS A 45 11.96 2.41 1.46
N PRO A 46 11.15 3.50 1.36
CA PRO A 46 11.70 4.85 1.41
C PRO A 46 12.38 5.20 2.73
N LYS A 47 12.13 4.43 3.80
CA LYS A 47 12.74 4.61 5.12
C LYS A 47 13.74 3.50 5.47
N GLY A 48 13.91 2.51 4.60
CA GLY A 48 14.74 1.33 4.88
C GLY A 48 14.28 0.60 6.16
N LEU A 49 12.97 0.43 6.36
CA LEU A 49 12.42 -0.21 7.56
C LEU A 49 11.66 -1.50 7.23
N ILE A 50 11.81 -2.50 8.10
CA ILE A 50 11.00 -3.70 8.15
C ILE A 50 10.20 -3.75 9.47
N GLY A 51 8.89 -3.93 9.36
CA GLY A 51 7.94 -4.05 10.45
C GLY A 51 7.49 -5.50 10.64
N VAL A 52 7.60 -6.04 11.87
CA VAL A 52 7.11 -7.37 12.24
C VAL A 52 6.43 -7.29 13.60
N LYS A 53 5.18 -7.80 13.70
CA LYS A 53 4.39 -7.81 14.95
C LYS A 53 4.36 -6.42 15.64
N GLY A 54 4.20 -5.36 14.85
CA GLY A 54 4.12 -3.98 15.34
C GLY A 54 5.45 -3.33 15.73
N ARG A 55 6.59 -3.99 15.51
CA ARG A 55 7.94 -3.43 15.77
C ARG A 55 8.68 -3.18 14.46
N PHE A 56 9.31 -2.02 14.34
CA PHE A 56 10.12 -1.65 13.17
C PHE A 56 11.61 -1.76 13.49
N LYS A 57 12.39 -2.23 12.52
CA LYS A 57 13.85 -2.27 12.54
C LYS A 57 14.41 -1.80 11.19
N PRO A 58 15.67 -1.34 11.12
CA PRO A 58 16.35 -1.19 9.84
C PRO A 58 16.24 -2.47 9.02
N GLN A 59 15.94 -2.31 7.73
CA GLN A 59 15.85 -3.40 6.77
C GLN A 59 17.23 -3.95 6.44
#